data_AF-A0A7J3EDT6-F1
#
_entry.id   AF-A0A7J3EDT6-F1
#
_cell.length_a   1.000
_cell.length_b   1.000
_cell.length_c   1.000
_cell.angle_alpha   90.00
_cell.angle_beta   90.00
_cell.angle_gamma   90.00
#
_symmetry.space_group_name_H-M   'P 1'
#
loop_
_entity.id
_entity.type
_entity.pdbx_description
1 polymer ?
#
loop_
_entity_poly.entity_id
_entity_poly.type
_entity_poly.pdbx_seq_one_letter_code
_entity_poly.pdbx_strand_id
1 'polypeptide(L)'
;MKKYPDRFKAYWVINPNYSEELEDEIKRFSEAEGFVGFKFLSDYHRHPVTSPRYELALKYANEHKLLVLLHTWGYSPYDSPTLVEKIAVKYPNATFLMGHSGYGEWEKAIQVARNNPNVYLELTAAYAVNGVIEWMVGEAGSEKILFGTDLPWFDPHYGIGCVIFSRITDEDRHNILHRNAERLLQPFL
;
A
#
# COMPACT_ATOMS: atom_id res chain seq x y z
N MET A 1 -19.58 2.74 3.57
CA MET A 1 -18.99 3.92 4.26
C MET A 1 -20.00 4.63 5.15
N LYS A 2 -21.01 5.31 4.60
CA LYS A 2 -22.00 6.10 5.39
C LYS A 2 -22.67 5.38 6.58
N LYS A 3 -22.83 4.06 6.52
CA LYS A 3 -23.42 3.26 7.60
C LYS A 3 -22.49 3.03 8.81
N TYR A 4 -21.16 3.02 8.59
CA TYR A 4 -20.15 2.74 9.62
C TYR A 4 -18.89 3.60 9.38
N PRO A 5 -19.00 4.94 9.42
CA PRO A 5 -17.91 5.85 9.03
C PRO A 5 -16.69 5.77 9.96
N ASP A 6 -16.88 5.40 11.22
CA ASP A 6 -15.81 5.28 12.22
C ASP A 6 -15.09 3.92 12.17
N ARG A 7 -15.56 3.01 11.31
CA ARG A 7 -15.05 1.62 11.22
C ARG A 7 -14.33 1.35 9.92
N PHE A 8 -14.72 2.03 8.85
CA PHE A 8 -14.16 1.82 7.53
C PHE A 8 -13.67 3.13 6.96
N LYS A 9 -12.58 3.04 6.22
CA LYS A 9 -12.14 4.02 5.21
C LYS A 9 -12.02 3.31 3.87
N ALA A 10 -12.12 4.06 2.77
CA ALA A 10 -12.12 3.49 1.43
C ALA A 10 -10.95 3.99 0.59
N TYR A 11 -10.56 3.18 -0.39
CA TYR A 11 -9.70 3.61 -1.49
C TYR A 11 -10.55 3.77 -2.75
N TRP A 12 -10.25 4.80 -3.53
CA TRP A 12 -10.86 5.01 -4.84
C TRP A 12 -9.99 4.33 -5.90
N VAL A 13 -10.57 3.39 -6.64
CA VAL A 13 -9.82 2.65 -7.66
C VAL A 13 -9.63 3.54 -8.87
N ILE A 14 -8.38 3.71 -9.33
CA ILE A 14 -8.09 4.38 -10.60
C ILE A 14 -7.81 3.31 -11.66
N ASN A 15 -8.57 3.37 -12.76
CA ASN A 15 -8.36 2.49 -13.91
C ASN A 15 -7.74 3.28 -15.08
N PRO A 16 -6.46 3.05 -15.42
CA PRO A 16 -5.74 3.82 -16.44
C PRO A 16 -6.24 3.57 -17.86
N ASN A 17 -7.10 2.56 -18.07
CA ASN A 17 -7.72 2.31 -19.36
C ASN A 17 -8.74 3.40 -19.75
N TYR A 18 -9.20 4.20 -18.79
CA TYR A 18 -10.14 5.32 -18.97
C TYR A 18 -9.49 6.67 -18.62
N SER A 19 -8.21 6.84 -18.98
CA SER A 19 -7.42 8.03 -18.59
C SER A 19 -8.00 9.36 -19.08
N GLU A 20 -8.83 9.33 -20.13
CA GLU A 20 -9.56 10.46 -20.68
C GLU A 20 -10.68 10.97 -19.74
N GLU A 21 -11.19 10.11 -18.85
CA GLU A 21 -12.20 10.47 -17.84
C GLU A 21 -11.56 10.82 -16.48
N LEU A 22 -10.23 10.76 -16.38
CA LEU A 22 -9.53 10.82 -15.09
C LEU A 22 -9.68 12.18 -14.40
N GLU A 23 -9.80 13.28 -15.17
CA GLU A 23 -10.09 14.61 -14.61
C GLU A 23 -11.45 14.64 -13.90
N ASP A 24 -12.49 14.13 -14.55
CA ASP A 24 -13.83 14.04 -13.98
C ASP A 24 -13.90 13.02 -12.82
N GLU A 25 -13.13 11.93 -12.90
CA GLU A 25 -12.98 10.98 -11.80
C GLU A 25 -12.35 11.62 -10.56
N ILE A 26 -11.26 12.37 -10.73
CA ILE A 26 -10.60 13.08 -9.63
C ILE A 26 -11.50 14.16 -9.04
N LYS A 27 -12.29 14.85 -9.87
CA LYS A 27 -13.30 15.79 -9.38
C LYS A 27 -14.35 15.09 -8.51
N ARG A 28 -14.86 13.94 -8.93
CA ARG A 28 -15.80 13.15 -8.12
C ARG A 28 -15.17 12.66 -6.82
N PHE A 29 -13.90 12.25 -6.86
CA PHE A 29 -13.15 11.86 -5.68
C PHE A 29 -13.02 13.02 -4.68
N SER A 30 -12.69 14.24 -5.14
CA SER A 30 -12.46 15.39 -4.26
C SER A 30 -13.72 15.87 -3.54
N GLU A 31 -14.90 15.59 -4.09
CA GLU A 31 -16.20 15.87 -3.49
C GLU A 31 -16.71 14.70 -2.62
N ALA A 32 -16.03 13.55 -2.65
CA ALA A 32 -16.45 12.34 -1.93
C ALA A 32 -15.86 12.26 -0.52
N GLU A 33 -16.67 11.80 0.44
CA GLU A 33 -16.25 11.59 1.82
C GLU A 33 -15.85 10.14 2.13
N GLY A 34 -14.93 9.98 3.08
CA GLY A 34 -14.54 8.66 3.63
C GLY A 34 -13.49 7.91 2.82
N PHE A 35 -12.91 8.55 1.80
CA PHE A 35 -11.78 8.03 1.05
C PHE A 35 -10.45 8.56 1.61
N VAL A 36 -9.44 7.69 1.66
CA VAL A 36 -8.08 8.03 2.15
C VAL A 36 -7.07 8.20 1.01
N GLY A 37 -7.49 7.86 -0.21
CA GLY A 37 -6.70 7.99 -1.41
C GLY A 37 -7.04 6.93 -2.46
N PHE A 38 -6.04 6.46 -3.18
CA PHE A 38 -6.22 5.66 -4.40
C PHE A 38 -5.79 4.20 -4.25
N LYS A 39 -6.45 3.31 -5.00
CA LYS A 39 -6.01 1.92 -5.20
C LYS A 39 -5.66 1.71 -6.67
N PHE A 40 -4.45 1.24 -6.92
CA PHE A 40 -4.00 0.86 -8.27
C PHE A 40 -3.88 -0.66 -8.38
N LEU A 41 -4.46 -1.20 -9.46
CA LEU A 41 -4.45 -2.62 -9.83
C LEU A 41 -3.71 -2.77 -11.16
N SER A 42 -2.49 -2.25 -11.24
CA SER A 42 -1.74 -2.10 -12.48
C SER A 42 -1.48 -3.39 -13.24
N ASP A 43 -1.18 -4.50 -12.55
CA ASP A 43 -1.05 -5.80 -13.21
C ASP A 43 -2.35 -6.23 -13.91
N TYR A 44 -3.49 -6.04 -13.25
CA TYR A 44 -4.82 -6.34 -13.80
C TYR A 44 -5.20 -5.40 -14.95
N HIS A 45 -4.89 -4.12 -14.80
CA HIS A 45 -5.17 -3.10 -15.81
C HIS A 45 -4.17 -3.11 -16.98
N ARG A 46 -3.11 -3.94 -16.91
CA ARG A 46 -2.07 -4.11 -17.94
C ARG A 46 -1.35 -2.81 -18.31
N HIS A 47 -1.19 -1.92 -17.34
CA HIS A 47 -0.43 -0.68 -17.49
C HIS A 47 0.54 -0.53 -16.33
N PRO A 48 1.83 -0.21 -16.59
CA PRO A 48 2.77 -0.02 -15.50
C PRO A 48 2.37 1.17 -14.63
N VAL A 49 2.65 1.10 -13.33
CA VAL A 49 2.39 2.19 -12.38
C VAL A 49 3.12 3.49 -12.77
N THR A 50 4.18 3.38 -13.56
CA THR A 50 4.93 4.51 -14.14
C THR A 50 4.33 5.05 -15.45
N SER A 51 3.22 4.49 -15.93
CA SER A 51 2.58 4.93 -17.16
C SER A 51 2.10 6.39 -17.04
N PRO A 52 2.23 7.21 -18.10
CA PRO A 52 1.66 8.56 -18.13
C PRO A 52 0.16 8.58 -17.82
N ARG A 53 -0.55 7.47 -18.04
CA ARG A 53 -1.98 7.33 -17.74
C ARG A 53 -2.31 7.42 -16.24
N TYR A 54 -1.34 7.18 -15.36
CA TYR A 54 -1.49 7.39 -13.91
C TYR A 54 -0.98 8.76 -13.45
N GLU A 55 -0.34 9.55 -14.32
CA GLU A 55 0.38 10.75 -13.91
C GLU A 55 -0.52 11.79 -13.23
N LEU A 56 -1.73 11.99 -13.74
CA LEU A 56 -2.66 12.94 -13.15
C LEU A 56 -3.09 12.49 -11.73
N ALA A 57 -3.45 11.22 -11.55
CA ALA A 57 -3.80 10.67 -10.23
C ALA A 57 -2.61 10.71 -9.25
N LEU A 58 -1.39 10.41 -9.72
CA LEU A 58 -0.19 10.46 -8.91
C LEU A 58 0.19 11.88 -8.48
N LYS A 59 0.06 12.86 -9.39
CA LYS A 59 0.25 14.28 -9.06
C LYS A 59 -0.77 14.72 -8.01
N TYR A 60 -2.04 14.40 -8.21
CA TYR A 60 -3.10 14.71 -7.26
C TYR A 60 -2.82 14.08 -5.88
N ALA A 61 -2.47 12.79 -5.84
CA ALA A 61 -2.11 12.11 -4.60
C ALA A 61 -0.92 12.77 -3.89
N ASN A 62 0.06 13.24 -4.65
CA ASN A 62 1.22 13.93 -4.10
C ASN A 62 0.86 15.30 -3.52
N GLU A 63 0.09 16.11 -4.26
CA GLU A 63 -0.34 17.44 -3.82
C GLU A 63 -1.20 17.38 -2.57
N HIS A 64 -2.04 16.34 -2.46
CA HIS A 64 -3.00 16.16 -1.36
C HIS A 64 -2.54 15.17 -0.28
N LYS A 65 -1.28 14.69 -0.34
CA LYS A 65 -0.68 13.75 0.64
C LYS A 65 -1.52 12.48 0.88
N LEU A 66 -2.09 11.93 -0.19
CA LEU A 66 -2.97 10.77 -0.13
C LEU A 66 -2.21 9.47 0.07
N LEU A 67 -2.93 8.46 0.56
CA LEU A 67 -2.46 7.07 0.55
C LEU A 67 -2.71 6.45 -0.83
N VAL A 68 -1.72 5.74 -1.36
CA VAL A 68 -1.81 5.00 -2.62
C VAL A 68 -1.51 3.54 -2.33
N LEU A 69 -2.56 2.73 -2.23
CA LEU A 69 -2.44 1.29 -2.11
C LEU A 69 -2.19 0.68 -3.49
N LEU A 70 -1.11 -0.07 -3.64
CA LEU A 70 -0.73 -0.71 -4.88
C LEU A 70 -1.00 -2.21 -4.74
N HIS A 71 -1.48 -2.86 -5.80
CA HIS A 71 -1.06 -4.25 -6.00
C HIS A 71 0.44 -4.23 -6.34
N THR A 72 1.25 -5.10 -5.74
CA THR A 72 2.71 -5.12 -5.98
C THR A 72 3.20 -6.56 -5.97
N TRP A 73 3.63 -7.04 -7.13
CA TRP A 73 4.17 -8.39 -7.28
C TRP A 73 5.61 -8.39 -7.75
N GLY A 74 6.44 -9.28 -7.22
CA GLY A 74 7.84 -9.40 -7.59
C GLY A 74 8.00 -9.64 -9.10
N TYR A 75 8.95 -8.95 -9.73
CA TYR A 75 9.23 -9.02 -11.17
C TYR A 75 8.07 -8.66 -12.10
N SER A 76 6.94 -8.16 -11.60
CA SER A 76 5.85 -7.70 -12.46
C SER A 76 6.34 -6.56 -13.36
N PRO A 77 6.06 -6.61 -14.68
CA PRO A 77 6.36 -5.51 -15.59
C PRO A 77 5.42 -4.31 -15.35
N TYR A 78 4.42 -4.45 -14.48
CA TYR A 78 3.41 -3.44 -14.21
C TYR A 78 3.57 -2.77 -12.84
N ASP A 79 3.86 -3.53 -11.79
CA ASP A 79 3.85 -3.01 -10.42
C ASP A 79 4.91 -3.64 -9.49
N SER A 80 6.05 -4.07 -10.04
CA SER A 80 7.18 -4.52 -9.22
C SER A 80 7.71 -3.45 -8.26
N PRO A 81 8.38 -3.85 -7.15
CA PRO A 81 9.01 -2.91 -6.22
C PRO A 81 9.90 -1.85 -6.89
N THR A 82 10.62 -2.22 -7.95
CA THR A 82 11.43 -1.28 -8.74
C THR A 82 10.60 -0.20 -9.43
N LEU A 83 9.39 -0.52 -9.90
CA LEU A 83 8.48 0.46 -10.48
C LEU A 83 7.83 1.33 -9.40
N VAL A 84 7.53 0.76 -8.23
CA VAL A 84 7.06 1.52 -7.06
C VAL A 84 8.11 2.53 -6.59
N GLU A 85 9.38 2.15 -6.53
CA GLU A 85 10.48 3.06 -6.18
C GLU A 85 10.52 4.29 -7.10
N LYS A 86 10.35 4.11 -8.41
CA LYS A 86 10.35 5.21 -9.38
C LYS A 86 9.24 6.23 -9.11
N ILE A 87 8.03 5.78 -8.79
CA ILE A 87 6.93 6.69 -8.46
C ILE A 87 7.10 7.30 -7.07
N ALA A 88 7.64 6.55 -6.11
CA ALA A 88 7.89 7.05 -4.75
C ALA A 88 8.87 8.22 -4.73
N VAL A 89 9.96 8.13 -5.50
CA VAL A 89 10.96 9.19 -5.67
C VAL A 89 10.36 10.40 -6.41
N LYS A 90 9.54 10.16 -7.44
CA LYS A 90 8.93 11.24 -8.23
C LYS A 90 7.83 11.99 -7.46
N TYR A 91 7.13 11.31 -6.55
CA TYR A 91 5.97 11.82 -5.81
C TYR A 91 6.17 11.67 -4.30
N PRO A 92 7.11 12.42 -3.70
CA PRO A 92 7.58 12.20 -2.33
C PRO A 92 6.53 12.48 -1.23
N ASN A 93 5.47 13.22 -1.54
CA ASN A 93 4.42 13.58 -0.58
C ASN A 93 3.26 12.57 -0.55
N ALA A 94 3.08 11.78 -1.60
CA ALA A 94 2.15 10.66 -1.59
C ALA A 94 2.75 9.50 -0.78
N THR A 95 1.92 8.78 -0.03
CA THR A 95 2.35 7.59 0.70
C THR A 95 1.96 6.33 -0.06
N PHE A 96 2.93 5.48 -0.38
CA PHE A 96 2.74 4.27 -1.18
C PHE A 96 2.75 3.03 -0.30
N LEU A 97 1.71 2.21 -0.40
CA LEU A 97 1.60 0.94 0.29
C LEU A 97 1.78 -0.19 -0.73
N MET A 98 2.89 -0.91 -0.65
CA MET A 98 3.15 -2.07 -1.51
C MET A 98 2.33 -3.26 -1.02
N GLY A 99 1.12 -3.40 -1.54
CA GLY A 99 0.27 -4.56 -1.29
C GLY A 99 0.99 -5.84 -1.67
N HIS A 100 0.95 -6.85 -0.81
CA HIS A 100 1.73 -8.09 -0.93
C HIS A 100 3.26 -7.93 -0.87
N SER A 101 3.76 -6.73 -0.56
CA SER A 101 5.17 -6.46 -0.34
C SER A 101 6.09 -6.95 -1.47
N GLY A 102 5.64 -6.90 -2.73
CA GLY A 102 6.43 -7.34 -3.87
C GLY A 102 6.69 -8.85 -3.87
N TYR A 103 5.65 -9.65 -3.60
CA TYR A 103 5.75 -11.09 -3.37
C TYR A 103 6.72 -11.79 -4.33
N GLY A 104 7.74 -12.43 -3.75
CA GLY A 104 8.82 -13.12 -4.49
C GLY A 104 10.09 -12.28 -4.74
N GLU A 105 10.07 -10.97 -4.52
CA GLU A 105 11.22 -10.05 -4.69
C GLU A 105 11.51 -9.27 -3.38
N TRP A 106 11.55 -10.01 -2.26
CA TRP A 106 11.57 -9.48 -0.90
C TRP A 106 12.72 -8.51 -0.61
N GLU A 107 13.94 -8.86 -1.02
CA GLU A 107 15.13 -8.03 -0.79
C GLU A 107 14.94 -6.64 -1.42
N LYS A 108 14.41 -6.59 -2.66
CA LYS A 108 14.14 -5.33 -3.34
C LYS A 108 13.01 -4.56 -2.66
N ALA A 109 11.91 -5.23 -2.29
CA ALA A 109 10.80 -4.57 -1.60
C ALA A 109 11.24 -3.96 -0.25
N ILE A 110 12.00 -4.70 0.54
CA ILE A 110 12.59 -4.24 1.81
C ILE A 110 13.51 -3.05 1.57
N GLN A 111 14.40 -3.12 0.58
CA GLN A 111 15.28 -2.01 0.21
C GLN A 111 14.49 -0.75 -0.14
N VAL A 112 13.45 -0.89 -0.97
CA VAL A 112 12.61 0.25 -1.41
C VAL A 112 11.91 0.88 -0.21
N ALA A 113 11.28 0.08 0.67
CA ALA A 113 10.63 0.60 1.86
C ALA A 113 11.63 1.28 2.81
N ARG A 114 12.80 0.67 3.06
CA ARG A 114 13.85 1.23 3.91
C ARG A 114 14.36 2.57 3.40
N ASN A 115 14.62 2.68 2.10
CA ASN A 115 15.28 3.83 1.52
C ASN A 115 14.32 4.99 1.23
N ASN A 116 13.01 4.75 1.20
CA ASN A 116 12.00 5.76 0.85
C ASN A 116 11.05 6.00 2.04
N PRO A 117 11.05 7.20 2.65
CA PRO A 117 10.25 7.46 3.85
C PRO A 117 8.75 7.31 3.61
N ASN A 118 8.29 7.51 2.38
CA ASN A 118 6.90 7.44 1.96
C ASN A 118 6.45 6.07 1.42
N VAL A 119 7.27 5.01 1.51
CA VAL A 119 6.89 3.66 1.04
C VAL A 119 6.76 2.68 2.20
N TYR A 120 5.71 1.88 2.23
CA TYR A 120 5.45 0.88 3.26
C TYR A 120 5.25 -0.50 2.64
N LEU A 121 5.68 -1.53 3.37
CA LEU A 121 5.40 -2.94 3.10
C LEU A 121 4.02 -3.27 3.68
N GLU A 122 3.17 -3.94 2.90
CA GLU A 122 1.88 -4.43 3.39
C GLU A 122 1.85 -5.97 3.30
N LEU A 123 1.48 -6.62 4.40
CA LEU A 123 1.78 -8.04 4.65
C LEU A 123 0.85 -9.05 3.97
N THR A 124 -0.23 -8.61 3.32
CA THR A 124 -1.19 -9.50 2.65
C THR A 124 -0.47 -10.58 1.85
N ALA A 125 -0.80 -11.86 2.10
CA ALA A 125 -0.15 -13.05 1.55
C ALA A 125 1.34 -13.24 1.93
N ALA A 126 2.13 -12.18 2.04
CA ALA A 126 3.54 -12.24 2.44
C ALA A 126 3.73 -12.94 3.79
N TYR A 127 2.81 -12.71 4.76
CA TYR A 127 2.86 -13.36 6.08
C TYR A 127 2.87 -14.90 6.04
N ALA A 128 2.52 -15.53 4.92
CA ALA A 128 2.56 -17.00 4.76
C ALA A 128 3.99 -17.53 4.54
N VAL A 129 4.94 -16.67 4.18
CA VAL A 129 6.33 -17.04 3.93
C VAL A 129 7.12 -17.00 5.24
N ASN A 130 7.62 -18.17 5.66
CA ASN A 130 8.36 -18.30 6.92
C ASN A 130 9.59 -17.37 6.95
N GLY A 131 9.74 -16.62 8.04
CA GLY A 131 10.90 -15.74 8.26
C GLY A 131 10.82 -14.38 7.56
N VAL A 132 9.85 -14.14 6.67
CA VAL A 132 9.81 -12.88 5.91
C VAL A 132 9.46 -11.69 6.81
N ILE A 133 8.60 -11.87 7.81
CA ILE A 133 8.23 -10.81 8.76
C ILE A 133 9.47 -10.38 9.56
N GLU A 134 10.21 -11.34 10.10
CA GLU A 134 11.46 -11.09 10.81
C GLU A 134 12.50 -10.38 9.93
N TRP A 135 12.61 -10.80 8.66
CA TRP A 135 13.51 -10.16 7.71
C TRP A 135 13.12 -8.69 7.44
N MET A 136 11.84 -8.43 7.17
CA MET A 136 11.32 -7.09 6.96
C MET A 136 11.54 -6.20 8.20
N VAL A 137 11.28 -6.71 9.40
CA VAL A 137 11.52 -5.97 10.65
C VAL A 137 13.01 -5.69 10.84
N GLY A 138 13.86 -6.69 10.65
CA GLY A 138 15.31 -6.56 10.86
C GLY A 138 15.99 -5.58 9.91
N GLU A 139 15.53 -5.52 8.65
CA GLU A 139 16.18 -4.69 7.62
C GLU A 139 15.49 -3.35 7.40
N ALA A 140 14.15 -3.27 7.38
CA ALA A 140 13.41 -2.03 7.13
C ALA A 140 12.84 -1.37 8.41
N GLY A 141 12.71 -2.12 9.51
CA GLY A 141 12.07 -1.67 10.74
C GLY A 141 10.55 -1.91 10.74
N SER A 142 10.00 -2.26 11.90
CA SER A 142 8.56 -2.54 12.05
C SER A 142 7.66 -1.36 11.73
N GLU A 143 8.16 -0.13 11.86
CA GLU A 143 7.45 1.10 11.49
C GLU A 143 7.15 1.25 10.00
N LYS A 144 7.75 0.41 9.14
CA LYS A 144 7.57 0.41 7.69
C LYS A 144 6.63 -0.69 7.20
N ILE A 145 5.97 -1.40 8.11
CA ILE A 145 5.20 -2.61 7.80
C ILE A 145 3.75 -2.43 8.27
N LEU A 146 2.79 -2.76 7.41
CA LEU A 146 1.37 -2.70 7.70
C LEU A 146 0.76 -4.10 7.62
N PHE A 147 -0.14 -4.38 8.56
CA PHE A 147 -1.02 -5.54 8.45
C PHE A 147 -2.14 -5.30 7.43
N GLY A 148 -2.44 -6.34 6.66
CA GLY A 148 -3.61 -6.41 5.79
C GLY A 148 -3.94 -7.87 5.46
N THR A 149 -5.14 -8.07 4.93
CA THR A 149 -5.77 -9.39 4.84
C THR A 149 -6.30 -9.73 3.46
N ASP A 150 -6.57 -8.72 2.62
CA ASP A 150 -7.25 -8.88 1.33
C ASP A 150 -8.52 -9.74 1.43
N LEU A 151 -9.32 -9.49 2.48
CA LEU A 151 -10.63 -10.10 2.65
C LEU A 151 -11.48 -9.85 1.39
N PRO A 152 -12.14 -10.89 0.83
CA PRO A 152 -12.42 -12.20 1.43
C PRO A 152 -11.45 -13.33 1.05
N TRP A 153 -10.30 -13.04 0.42
CA TRP A 153 -9.42 -14.08 -0.13
C TRP A 153 -8.64 -14.84 0.94
N PHE A 154 -8.24 -14.18 2.03
CA PHE A 154 -7.51 -14.81 3.13
C PHE A 154 -8.24 -14.67 4.47
N ASP A 155 -8.09 -15.70 5.31
CA ASP A 155 -8.59 -15.66 6.69
C ASP A 155 -7.74 -14.69 7.54
N PRO A 156 -8.33 -13.64 8.13
CA PRO A 156 -7.59 -12.69 8.96
C PRO A 156 -6.91 -13.35 10.17
N HIS A 157 -7.46 -14.43 10.73
CA HIS A 157 -6.86 -15.10 11.90
C HIS A 157 -5.52 -15.74 11.57
N TYR A 158 -5.35 -16.24 10.34
CA TYR A 158 -4.09 -16.82 9.91
C TYR A 158 -3.00 -15.75 9.83
N GLY A 159 -3.28 -14.61 9.19
CA GLY A 159 -2.35 -13.48 9.12
C GLY A 159 -1.99 -12.93 10.50
N ILE A 160 -2.98 -12.75 11.38
CA ILE A 160 -2.77 -12.31 12.76
C ILE A 160 -1.86 -13.31 13.50
N GLY A 161 -2.13 -14.62 13.36
CA GLY A 161 -1.31 -15.67 13.94
C GLY A 161 0.15 -15.60 13.46
N CYS A 162 0.39 -15.44 12.17
CA CYS A 162 1.74 -15.29 11.62
C CYS A 162 2.50 -14.11 12.25
N VAL A 163 1.85 -12.97 12.46
CA VAL A 163 2.49 -11.81 13.13
C VAL A 163 2.76 -12.11 14.60
N ILE A 164 1.78 -12.65 15.33
CA ILE A 164 1.92 -12.96 16.77
C ILE A 164 3.04 -13.97 17.03
N PHE A 165 3.14 -15.03 16.23
CA PHE A 165 4.14 -16.09 16.39
C PHE A 165 5.49 -15.81 15.71
N SER A 166 5.65 -14.67 15.02
CA SER A 166 6.94 -14.24 14.49
C SER A 166 7.92 -13.88 15.62
N ARG A 167 9.22 -14.08 15.37
CA ARG A 167 10.31 -13.84 16.34
C ARG A 167 10.72 -12.36 16.38
N ILE A 168 9.76 -11.50 16.67
CA ILE A 168 9.91 -10.04 16.83
C ILE A 168 9.43 -9.59 18.22
N THR A 169 9.67 -8.32 18.57
CA THR A 169 9.25 -7.78 19.87
C THR A 169 7.75 -7.48 19.91
N ASP A 170 7.17 -7.32 21.10
CA ASP A 170 5.78 -6.87 21.24
C ASP A 170 5.54 -5.48 20.64
N GLU A 171 6.53 -4.60 20.73
CA GLU A 171 6.46 -3.27 20.10
C GLU A 171 6.39 -3.36 18.57
N ASP A 172 7.15 -4.28 17.97
CA ASP A 172 7.07 -4.53 16.53
C ASP A 172 5.70 -5.05 16.13
N ARG A 173 5.11 -5.96 16.92
CA ARG A 173 3.75 -6.48 16.68
C ARG A 173 2.72 -5.35 16.74
N HIS A 174 2.80 -4.47 17.73
CA HIS A 174 1.90 -3.32 17.84
C HIS A 174 2.03 -2.34 16.67
N ASN A 175 3.27 -2.07 16.23
CA ASN A 175 3.53 -1.24 15.06
C ASN A 175 2.83 -1.81 13.82
N ILE A 176 3.03 -3.10 13.55
CA ILE A 176 2.49 -3.80 12.38
C ILE A 176 0.95 -3.90 12.43
N LEU A 177 0.40 -4.33 13.57
CA LEU A 177 -1.01 -4.67 13.69
C LEU A 177 -1.93 -3.45 13.73
N HIS A 178 -1.47 -2.30 14.25
CA HIS A 178 -2.33 -1.12 14.33
C HIS A 178 -1.61 0.24 14.30
N ARG A 179 -0.51 0.46 15.03
CA ARG A 179 0.01 1.83 15.23
C ARG A 179 0.44 2.50 13.93
N ASN A 180 1.01 1.74 12.99
CA ASN A 180 1.38 2.29 11.69
C ASN A 180 0.15 2.72 10.88
N ALA A 181 -0.90 1.90 10.87
CA ALA A 181 -2.15 2.23 10.19
C ALA A 181 -2.85 3.43 10.86
N GLU A 182 -2.91 3.48 12.19
CA GLU A 182 -3.46 4.60 12.95
C GLU A 182 -2.74 5.91 12.62
N ARG A 183 -1.40 5.89 12.61
CA ARG A 183 -0.57 7.05 12.23
C ARG A 183 -0.85 7.54 10.82
N LEU A 184 -0.96 6.62 9.86
CA LEU A 184 -1.23 6.96 8.45
C LEU A 184 -2.67 7.44 8.23
N LEU A 185 -3.62 6.94 9.02
CA LEU A 185 -5.03 7.30 8.89
C LEU A 185 -5.41 8.57 9.64
N GLN A 186 -4.62 9.00 10.63
CA GLN A 186 -4.90 10.19 11.45
C GLN A 186 -5.32 11.43 10.65
N PRO A 187 -4.68 11.80 9.51
CA PRO A 187 -5.09 12.98 8.74
C PRO A 187 -6.48 12.87 8.08
N PHE A 188 -7.08 11.68 8.07
CA PHE A 188 -8.35 11.37 7.43
C PHE A 188 -9.47 11.03 8.43
N LEU A 189 -9.20 11.17 9.73
CA LEU A 189 -10.14 10.93 10.82
C LEU A 189 -10.80 12.22 11.30
#